data_AF-A0A7T8QU69-F1
#
_entry.id   AF-A0A7T8QU69-F1
#
_cell.length_a   1.000
_cell.length_b   1.000
_cell.length_c   1.000
_cell.angle_alpha   90.00
_cell.angle_beta   90.00
_cell.angle_gamma   90.00
#
_symmetry.space_group_name_H-M   'P 1'
#
loop_
_entity.id
_entity.type
_entity.pdbx_description
1 polymer ?
#
loop_
_entity_poly.entity_id
_entity_poly.type
_entity_poly.pdbx_seq_one_letter_code
_entity_poly.pdbx_strand_id
1 'polypeptide(L)' 'MAPEGLQSAPEVQAAIIKEETDGSQLLRQLRRDLPALSPGEDLRHRGRVQGCHEHVF' A
#
# COMPACT_ATOMS: atom_id res chain seq x y z
N MET A 1 29.99 -8.92 -3.29
CA MET A 1 29.49 -10.15 -3.93
C MET A 1 28.07 -10.35 -3.46
N ALA A 2 27.10 -9.80 -4.21
CA ALA A 2 25.68 -10.05 -3.96
C ALA A 2 25.34 -11.46 -4.49
N PRO A 3 24.38 -12.19 -3.90
CA PRO A 3 24.07 -13.54 -4.37
C PRO A 3 23.36 -13.44 -5.73
N GLU A 4 24.12 -13.66 -6.79
CA GLU A 4 23.60 -13.72 -8.16
C GLU A 4 22.99 -15.11 -8.35
N GLY A 5 21.66 -15.22 -8.31
CA GLY A 5 21.01 -16.49 -8.63
C GLY A 5 19.55 -16.69 -8.22
N LEU A 6 18.95 -15.80 -7.43
CA LEU A 6 17.59 -16.01 -6.90
C LEU A 6 16.45 -15.44 -7.78
N GLN A 7 16.76 -14.85 -8.95
CA GLN A 7 15.75 -14.16 -9.78
C GLN A 7 15.34 -14.92 -11.06
N SER A 8 15.87 -16.11 -11.33
CA SER A 8 15.70 -16.77 -12.65
C SER A 8 14.74 -17.97 -12.66
N ALA A 9 14.30 -18.46 -11.51
CA ALA A 9 13.34 -19.55 -11.46
C ALA A 9 11.91 -19.01 -11.66
N PRO A 10 11.14 -19.49 -12.65
CA PRO A 10 9.78 -19.01 -12.91
C PRO A 10 8.86 -19.16 -11.69
N GLU A 11 9.09 -20.17 -10.84
CA GLU A 11 8.36 -20.38 -9.59
C GLU A 11 8.63 -19.28 -8.55
N VAL A 12 9.85 -18.75 -8.49
CA VAL A 12 10.21 -17.65 -7.58
C VAL A 12 9.60 -16.34 -8.05
N GLN A 13 9.61 -16.06 -9.35
CA GLN A 13 8.93 -14.89 -9.90
C GLN A 13 7.41 -14.98 -9.68
N ALA A 14 6.81 -16.16 -9.90
CA ALA A 14 5.38 -16.37 -9.64
C ALA A 14 5.03 -16.18 -8.15
N ALA A 15 5.89 -16.62 -7.23
CA ALA A 15 5.72 -16.41 -5.80
C ALA A 15 5.81 -14.93 -5.43
N ILE A 16 6.80 -14.19 -5.97
CA ILE A 16 6.96 -12.75 -5.74
C ILE A 16 5.75 -11.98 -6.27
N ILE A 17 5.33 -12.23 -7.52
CA ILE A 17 4.16 -11.58 -8.13
C ILE A 17 2.90 -11.87 -7.32
N LYS A 18 2.75 -13.11 -6.84
CA LYS A 18 1.62 -13.51 -6.01
C LYS A 18 1.64 -12.75 -4.67
N GLU A 19 2.77 -12.70 -3.99
CA GLU A 19 2.92 -11.96 -2.73
C GLU A 19 2.67 -10.45 -2.90
N GLU A 20 3.20 -9.84 -3.97
CA GLU A 20 2.90 -8.45 -4.33
C GLU A 20 1.41 -8.22 -4.61
N THR A 21 0.77 -9.18 -5.27
CA THR A 21 -0.67 -9.14 -5.58
C THR A 21 -1.51 -9.29 -4.32
N ASP A 22 -1.20 -10.26 -3.46
CA ASP A 22 -1.86 -10.52 -2.18
C ASP A 22 -1.70 -9.32 -1.23
N GLY A 23 -0.49 -8.75 -1.13
CA GLY A 23 -0.23 -7.52 -0.38
C GLY A 23 -1.03 -6.33 -0.92
N SER A 24 -1.09 -6.17 -2.24
CA SER A 24 -1.90 -5.14 -2.88
C SER A 24 -3.41 -5.35 -2.69
N GLN A 25 -3.87 -6.59 -2.61
CA GLN A 25 -5.27 -6.90 -2.28
C GLN A 25 -5.58 -6.58 -0.81
N LEU A 26 -4.67 -6.90 0.11
CA LEU A 26 -4.81 -6.57 1.53
C LEU A 26 -4.86 -5.05 1.74
N LEU A 27 -3.98 -4.29 1.11
CA LEU A 27 -4.00 -2.82 1.17
C LEU A 27 -5.31 -2.24 0.62
N ARG A 28 -5.84 -2.81 -0.46
CA ARG A 28 -7.17 -2.42 -1.00
C ARG A 28 -8.29 -2.75 -0.01
N GLN A 29 -8.22 -3.89 0.66
CA GLN A 29 -9.19 -4.28 1.69
C GLN A 29 -9.14 -3.29 2.86
N LEU A 30 -7.96 -3.05 3.43
CA LEU A 30 -7.77 -2.10 4.53
C LEU A 30 -8.25 -0.70 4.17
N ARG A 31 -8.00 -0.24 2.93
CA ARG A 31 -8.51 1.05 2.44
C ARG A 31 -10.03 1.11 2.40
N ARG A 32 -10.71 0.01 2.09
CA ARG A 32 -12.19 -0.07 2.11
C ARG A 32 -12.74 -0.11 3.53
N ASP A 33 -12.00 -0.71 4.46
CA ASP A 33 -12.42 -0.85 5.85
C ASP A 33 -12.15 0.42 6.68
N LEU A 34 -11.28 1.32 6.20
CA LEU A 34 -11.09 2.63 6.81
C LEU A 34 -12.37 3.48 6.70
N PRO A 35 -12.80 4.13 7.80
CA PRO A 35 -13.96 5.00 7.77
C PRO A 35 -13.70 6.18 6.82
N ALA A 36 -14.65 6.40 5.90
CA ALA A 36 -14.61 7.56 5.03
C ALA A 36 -14.78 8.85 5.85
N LEU A 37 -14.10 9.91 5.42
CA LEU A 37 -14.34 11.24 5.97
C LEU A 37 -15.77 11.67 5.64
N SER A 38 -16.46 12.24 6.62
CA SER A 38 -17.82 12.72 6.39
C SER A 38 -17.79 13.94 5.47
N PRO A 39 -18.77 14.10 4.56
CA PRO A 39 -18.88 15.34 3.78
C PRO A 39 -19.00 16.55 4.71
N GLY A 40 -18.08 17.51 4.58
CA GLY A 40 -18.04 18.70 5.44
C GLY A 40 -17.42 18.46 6.82
N GLU A 41 -16.79 17.31 7.06
CA GLU A 41 -15.99 17.09 8.27
C GLU A 41 -14.90 18.16 8.39
N ASP A 42 -14.82 18.79 9.56
CA ASP A 42 -13.82 19.82 9.82
C ASP A 42 -12.46 19.16 10.09
N LEU A 43 -11.63 19.08 9.05
CA LEU A 43 -10.30 18.49 9.11
C LEU A 43 -9.25 19.44 9.69
N ARG A 44 -9.58 20.68 10.08
CA ARG A 44 -8.58 21.64 10.59
C ARG A 44 -7.88 21.15 11.86
N HIS A 45 -8.54 20.30 12.63
CA HIS A 45 -7.99 19.68 13.84
C HIS A 45 -7.33 18.31 13.58
N ARG A 46 -7.61 17.67 12.43
CA ARG A 46 -6.88 16.49 11.93
C ARG A 46 -5.65 17.00 11.18
N GLY A 47 -4.53 17.14 11.90
CA GLY A 47 -3.31 17.69 11.32
C GLY A 47 -2.92 17.02 9.99
N ARG A 48 -2.67 17.82 8.95
CA ARG A 48 -2.26 17.31 7.64
C ARG A 48 -0.87 16.66 7.73
N VAL A 49 -0.75 15.46 7.18
CA VAL A 49 0.54 14.78 7.04
C VAL A 49 1.39 15.49 5.98
N GLN A 50 2.59 15.92 6.35
CA GLN A 50 3.54 16.58 5.43
C GLN A 50 4.40 15.53 4.71
N GLY A 51 4.84 15.86 3.48
CA GLY A 51 5.71 14.99 2.68
C GLY A 51 4.97 13.98 1.80
N CYS A 52 3.64 13.91 1.86
CA CYS A 52 2.84 13.13 0.93
C CYS A 52 2.56 13.94 -0.35
N HIS A 53 2.54 13.27 -1.51
CA HIS A 53 2.10 13.87 -2.78
C HIS A 53 0.63 14.30 -2.71
N GLU A 54 -0.20 13.49 -2.05
CA GLU A 54 -1.63 13.72 -1.89
C GLU A 54 -1.96 14.35 -0.53
N HIS A 55 -3.18 14.86 -0.40
CA HIS A 55 -3.68 15.40 0.86
C HIS A 55 -4.11 14.26 1.79
N VAL A 56 -3.36 14.06 2.87
CA VAL A 56 -3.59 13.02 3.89
C VAL A 56 -3.76 13.68 5.26
N PHE A 57 -4.73 13.22 6.05
CA PHE A 57 -5.18 13.79 7.32
C PHE A 57 -5.37 12.73 8.40
#